data_AF-A0A3D0XKP7-F1
#
_entry.id   AF-A0A3D0XKP7-F1
#
_cell.length_a   1.000
_cell.length_b   1.000
_cell.length_c   1.000
_cell.angle_alpha   90.00
_cell.angle_beta   90.00
_cell.angle_gamma   90.00
#
_symmetry.space_group_name_H-M   'P 1'
#
loop_
_entity.id
_entity.type
_entity.pdbx_description
1 polymer ?
#
loop_
_entity_poly.entity_id
_entity_poly.type
_entity_poly.pdbx_seq_one_letter_code
_entity_poly.pdbx_strand_id
1 'polypeptide(L)'
;GESMFYRVSNASKVALLHLLRALRDRGWRLVDIQMLTPVTQSLGALYISRETYLDRLEIARSHTCTFPMGPSQYACASQWSSL
;
A
#
# COMPACT_ATOMS: atom_id res chain seq x y z
N GLY A 1 -6.85 1.99 6.24
CA GLY A 1 -5.74 1.03 6.39
C GLY A 1 -5.82 0.47 7.78
N GLU A 2 -6.28 -0.75 7.94
CA GLU A 2 -6.55 -1.32 9.27
C GLU A 2 -5.26 -1.92 9.86
N SER A 3 -4.36 -1.05 10.31
CA SER A 3 -3.10 -1.37 11.02
C SER A 3 -1.97 -2.05 10.23
N MET A 4 -0.72 -1.61 10.49
CA MET A 4 0.52 -2.26 10.00
C MET A 4 1.27 -2.89 11.17
N PHE A 5 1.39 -4.22 11.17
CA PHE A 5 2.18 -4.97 12.15
C PHE A 5 3.53 -5.39 11.56
N TYR A 6 4.58 -5.43 12.38
CA TYR A 6 5.88 -5.95 11.99
C TYR A 6 6.47 -6.81 13.11
N ARG A 7 7.11 -7.92 12.74
CA ARG A 7 7.85 -8.78 13.69
C ARG A 7 9.33 -8.41 13.80
N VAL A 8 9.85 -7.69 12.80
CA VAL A 8 11.22 -7.19 12.70
C VAL A 8 11.17 -5.73 12.31
N SER A 9 11.99 -4.89 12.96
CA SER A 9 12.01 -3.45 12.71
C SER A 9 12.16 -3.14 11.20
N ASN A 10 11.42 -2.14 10.72
CA ASN A 10 11.37 -1.69 9.32
C ASN A 10 10.73 -2.63 8.28
N ALA A 11 10.36 -3.87 8.62
CA ALA A 11 9.74 -4.79 7.66
C ALA A 11 8.43 -4.24 7.07
N SER A 12 7.59 -3.61 7.89
CA SER A 12 6.34 -2.97 7.46
C SER A 12 6.56 -1.81 6.48
N LYS A 13 7.67 -1.08 6.61
CA LYS A 13 8.02 0.05 5.71
C LYS A 13 8.41 -0.46 4.33
N VAL A 14 9.21 -1.52 4.27
CA VAL A 14 9.61 -2.16 3.02
C VAL A 14 8.39 -2.73 2.31
N ALA A 15 7.52 -3.45 3.04
CA ALA A 15 6.26 -3.96 2.49
C ALA A 15 5.37 -2.84 1.93
N LEU A 16 5.22 -1.73 2.67
CA LEU A 16 4.45 -0.57 2.20
C LEU A 16 5.07 0.09 0.96
N LEU A 17 6.40 0.25 0.91
CA LEU A 17 7.08 0.80 -0.25
C LEU A 17 6.90 -0.08 -1.50
N HIS A 18 7.02 -1.41 -1.34
CA HIS A 18 6.77 -2.36 -2.43
C HIS A 18 5.32 -2.30 -2.92
N LEU A 19 4.36 -2.22 -1.98
CA LEU A 19 2.95 -2.05 -2.32
C LEU A 19 2.72 -0.76 -3.11
N LEU A 20 3.21 0.37 -2.61
CA LEU A 20 3.03 1.67 -3.27
C LEU A 20 3.63 1.70 -4.68
N ARG A 21 4.80 1.09 -4.87
CA ARG A 21 5.42 0.94 -6.20
C ARG A 21 4.54 0.09 -7.13
N ALA A 22 4.10 -1.08 -6.66
CA ALA A 22 3.26 -1.97 -7.45
C ALA A 22 1.91 -1.35 -7.83
N LEU A 23 1.32 -0.53 -6.95
CA LEU A 23 0.09 0.21 -7.21
C LEU A 23 0.34 1.34 -8.22
N ARG A 24 1.43 2.11 -8.06
CA ARG A 24 1.80 3.19 -8.99
C ARG A 24 1.98 2.68 -10.42
N ASP A 25 2.71 1.57 -10.60
CA ASP A 25 2.98 0.98 -11.92
C ASP A 25 1.68 0.50 -12.61
N ARG A 26 0.60 0.33 -11.86
CA ARG A 26 -0.72 -0.13 -12.33
C ARG A 26 -1.73 0.99 -12.48
N GLY A 27 -1.29 2.24 -12.40
CA GLY A 27 -2.16 3.41 -12.60
C GLY A 27 -3.04 3.75 -11.41
N TRP A 28 -2.78 3.21 -10.22
CA TRP A 28 -3.50 3.64 -9.01
C TRP A 28 -3.20 5.10 -8.72
N ARG A 29 -4.25 5.89 -8.51
CA ARG A 29 -4.17 7.37 -8.43
C ARG A 29 -4.23 7.92 -7.02
N LEU A 30 -4.78 7.16 -6.07
CA LEU A 30 -5.01 7.59 -4.70
C LEU A 30 -4.78 6.43 -3.72
N VAL A 31 -4.00 6.69 -2.67
CA VAL A 31 -3.83 5.78 -1.52
C VAL A 31 -4.15 6.59 -0.27
N ASP A 32 -5.26 6.26 0.38
CA ASP A 32 -5.66 6.88 1.63
C ASP A 32 -4.96 6.18 2.81
N ILE A 33 -4.11 6.93 3.51
CA ILE A 33 -3.38 6.47 4.69
C ILE A 33 -4.05 6.86 6.01
N GLN A 34 -5.19 7.57 5.96
CA GLN A 34 -5.99 8.08 7.08
C GLN A 34 -5.29 9.09 8.00
N MET A 35 -4.05 8.82 8.41
CA MET A 35 -3.26 9.67 9.30
C MET A 35 -1.84 9.84 8.78
N LEU A 36 -1.37 11.09 8.73
CA LEU A 36 0.01 11.39 8.42
C LEU A 36 0.89 11.09 9.65
N THR A 37 1.88 10.23 9.45
CA THR A 37 2.94 9.93 10.42
C THR A 37 4.31 10.31 9.84
N PRO A 38 5.36 10.49 10.65
CA PRO A 38 6.71 10.76 10.13
C PRO A 38 7.20 9.70 9.12
N VAL A 39 6.78 8.44 9.31
CA VAL A 39 7.11 7.33 8.41
C VAL A 39 6.38 7.45 7.08
N THR A 40 5.08 7.74 7.08
CA THR A 40 4.34 7.89 5.82
C THR A 40 4.76 9.15 5.07
N GLN A 41 5.13 10.21 5.79
CA GLN A 41 5.64 11.44 5.19
C GLN A 41 6.98 11.22 4.49
N SER A 42 7.90 10.45 5.08
CA SER A 42 9.17 10.09 4.42
C SER A 42 8.98 9.19 3.20
N LEU A 43 7.86 8.47 3.12
CA LEU A 43 7.44 7.70 1.94
C LEU A 43 6.70 8.53 0.89
N GLY A 44 6.53 9.84 1.11
CA GLY A 44 5.91 10.77 0.17
C GLY A 44 4.43 11.04 0.39
N ALA A 45 3.87 10.65 1.54
CA ALA A 45 2.51 11.05 1.90
C ALA A 45 2.46 12.54 2.28
N LEU A 46 1.36 13.18 1.92
CA LEU A 46 1.15 14.62 2.07
C LEU A 46 -0.24 14.85 2.64
N TYR A 47 -0.41 15.90 3.45
CA TYR A 47 -1.73 16.39 3.80
C TYR A 47 -2.34 17.15 2.61
N ILE A 48 -3.61 16.91 2.33
CA ILE A 48 -4.38 17.63 1.31
C ILE A 48 -5.70 18.11 1.91
N SER A 49 -6.27 19.18 1.37
CA SER A 49 -7.58 19.64 1.81
C SER A 49 -8.65 18.57 1.53
N ARG A 50 -9.74 18.60 2.30
CA ARG A 50 -10.88 17.71 2.11
C ARG A 50 -11.43 17.79 0.69
N GLU A 51 -11.55 19.00 0.13
CA GLU A 51 -12.01 19.22 -1.25
C GLU A 51 -11.08 18.53 -2.26
N THR A 52 -9.77 18.78 -2.15
CA THR A 52 -8.76 18.13 -3.02
C THR A 52 -8.81 16.61 -2.91
N TYR A 53 -9.06 16.08 -1.70
CA TYR A 53 -9.22 14.65 -1.48
C TYR A 53 -10.45 14.10 -2.21
N LEU A 54 -11.60 14.77 -2.08
CA LEU A 54 -12.85 14.36 -2.74
C LEU A 54 -12.74 14.40 -4.26
N ASP A 55 -12.10 15.43 -4.82
CA ASP A 55 -11.86 15.53 -6.26
C ASP A 55 -10.99 14.38 -6.76
N ARG A 56 -9.91 14.07 -6.04
CA ARG A 56 -9.02 12.94 -6.36
C ARG A 56 -9.71 11.59 -6.16
N LEU A 57 -10.58 11.49 -5.17
CA LEU A 57 -11.36 10.28 -4.90
C LEU A 57 -12.32 10.01 -6.06
N GLU A 58 -13.01 11.02 -6.56
CA GLU A 58 -13.94 10.84 -7.69
C GLU A 58 -13.20 10.41 -8.96
N ILE A 59 -12.05 11.04 -9.25
CA ILE A 59 -11.16 10.61 -10.33
C ILE A 59 -10.74 9.15 -10.13
N ALA A 60 -10.23 8.79 -8.95
CA ALA A 60 -9.78 7.43 -8.65
C ALA A 60 -10.92 6.39 -8.78
N ARG A 61 -12.15 6.76 -8.39
CA ARG A 61 -13.34 5.90 -8.47
C ARG A 61 -13.77 5.62 -9.90
N SER A 62 -13.53 6.56 -10.83
CA SER A 62 -13.78 6.37 -12.26
C SER A 62 -12.81 5.41 -12.96
N HIS A 63 -11.69 5.05 -12.31
CA HIS A 63 -10.71 4.14 -12.88
C HIS A 63 -10.92 2.70 -12.36
N THR A 64 -11.18 1.77 -13.28
CA THR A 64 -11.11 0.34 -12.96
C THR A 64 -9.66 -0.06 -12.70
N CYS A 65 -9.33 -0.32 -11.44
CA CYS A 65 -8.01 -0.83 -11.05
C CYS A 65 -8.10 -2.32 -10.77
N THR A 66 -7.35 -3.13 -11.51
CA THR A 66 -7.22 -4.56 -11.22
C THR A 66 -5.99 -4.76 -10.35
N PHE A 67 -6.16 -5.29 -9.14
CA PHE A 67 -5.04 -5.84 -8.38
C PHE A 67 -4.79 -7.24 -8.93
N PRO A 68 -3.67 -7.51 -9.63
CA PRO A 68 -3.40 -8.88 -10.03
C PRO A 68 -3.17 -9.68 -8.76
N MET A 69 -4.06 -10.64 -8.52
CA MET A 69 -3.74 -11.83 -7.77
C MET A 69 -2.67 -12.57 -8.58
N GLY A 70 -1.42 -12.10 -8.51
CA GLY A 70 -0.30 -12.86 -9.08
C GLY A 70 -0.26 -14.22 -8.39
N PRO A 71 0.11 -15.31 -9.09
CA PRO A 71 0.43 -16.54 -8.39
C PRO A 71 1.44 -16.19 -7.31
N SER A 72 1.21 -16.67 -6.09
CA SER A 72 2.14 -16.56 -4.97
C SER A 72 3.57 -16.85 -5.46
N GLN A 73 4.35 -15.81 -5.73
CA GLN A 73 5.77 -15.98 -6.05
C GLN A 73 6.56 -16.33 -4.77
N TYR A 74 5.88 -16.33 -3.62
CA TYR A 74 6.34 -16.93 -2.38
C TYR A 74 5.88 -18.40 -2.32
N ALA A 75 6.38 -19.22 -3.23
CA ALA A 75 6.44 -20.66 -2.99
C ALA A 75 7.52 -20.93 -1.94
N CYS A 76 7.19 -20.76 -0.67
CA CYS A 76 7.92 -21.37 0.43
C CYS A 76 6.93 -21.70 1.56
N ALA A 77 6.02 -22.61 1.27
CA ALA A 77 5.13 -23.24 2.25
C ALA A 77 5.48 -24.73 2.45
N SER A 78 6.66 -25.19 2.03
CA SER A 78 7.08 -26.59 2.14
C SER A 78 8.13 -26.87 3.22
N GLN A 79 8.40 -25.93 4.14
CA GLN A 79 9.41 -26.15 5.19
C GLN A 79 8.91 -26.03 6.64
N TRP A 80 7.60 -25.97 6.86
CA TRP A 80 6.98 -25.96 8.20
C TRP A 80 6.19 -27.24 8.49
N SER A 81 6.78 -28.40 8.21
CA SER A 81 6.21 -29.70 8.59
C SER A 81 7.25 -30.66 9.21
N SER A 82 8.27 -30.12 9.88
CA SER A 82 9.16 -30.90 10.75
C SER A 82 9.81 -30.02 11.82
N LEU A 83 9.04 -29.67 12.86
CA LEU A 83 9.49 -29.51 14.25
C LEU A 83 8.31 -29.86 15.16
#